data_AF-A0A847IX10-F1
#
_entry.id   AF-A0A847IX10-F1
#
_cell.length_a   1.000
_cell.length_b   1.000
_cell.length_c   1.000
_cell.angle_alpha   90.00
_cell.angle_beta   90.00
_cell.angle_gamma   90.00
#
_symmetry.space_group_name_H-M   'P 1'
#
loop_
_entity.id
_entity.type
_entity.pdbx_description
1 polymer ?
#
loop_
_entity_poly.entity_id
_entity_poly.type
_entity_poly.pdbx_seq_one_letter_code
_entity_poly.pdbx_strand_id
1 'polypeptide(L)'
;MPALNIAEIQTNKENVKVFKTAYTDKLSNYRNDYSDYSFYRFDNEIFAWNLYQTQIKLPQEFNTVVISKKEQTLVFKEILEQGIVHFFISKNQDIYRRKYSSIWCVNLSRDNKILLNGLSLNPQMEFQINPLYSTQQDSQVISISIRKTYKPVFTFSDSEFKTNNIDTRNWDKNDKEQLIFSSKNRKCFLDATNQADVYQKKISQIYNLQQEYKEFSRLLEAFQHYLSEIFLPDDLIITDFYFSNLPNLYFKDILINKPNYYFLNNRTGSGYYNKQLKELKPYSFSIFEHNKYKIAVFTPSRNEGSTGSFIKHLKENLKTNFHANNIEIDLIIFERDTSLDFTKDLV
;
A
#
# COMPACT_ATOMS: atom_id res chain seq x y z
N MET A 1 -13.76 19.07 1.36
CA MET A 1 -13.04 18.49 2.52
C MET A 1 -12.36 17.21 2.05
N PRO A 2 -11.12 16.91 2.47
CA PRO A 2 -10.52 15.62 2.19
C PRO A 2 -11.31 14.56 2.97
N ALA A 3 -12.11 13.77 2.26
CA ALA A 3 -12.80 12.65 2.88
C ALA A 3 -11.82 11.50 3.09
N LEU A 4 -11.78 10.97 4.30
CA LEU A 4 -11.06 9.72 4.55
C LEU A 4 -11.88 8.55 4.00
N ASN A 5 -11.22 7.58 3.38
CA ASN A 5 -11.83 6.30 3.01
C ASN A 5 -11.91 5.37 4.23
N ILE A 6 -12.40 5.89 5.36
CA ILE A 6 -12.45 5.21 6.67
C ILE A 6 -13.80 5.50 7.34
N ALA A 7 -14.42 4.47 7.92
CA ALA A 7 -15.57 4.58 8.79
C ALA A 7 -15.32 3.86 10.12
N GLU A 8 -15.92 4.34 11.20
CA GLU A 8 -15.91 3.63 12.48
C GLU A 8 -16.94 2.49 12.45
N ILE A 9 -16.58 1.32 12.97
CA ILE A 9 -17.50 0.20 13.16
C ILE A 9 -18.21 0.37 14.50
N GLN A 10 -19.53 0.62 14.45
CA GLN A 10 -20.38 0.70 15.64
C GLN A 10 -20.94 -0.69 15.98
N THR A 11 -20.96 -1.02 17.26
CA THR A 11 -21.45 -2.31 17.77
C THR A 11 -22.50 -2.12 18.86
N ASN A 12 -23.42 -3.07 19.01
CA ASN A 12 -24.45 -3.03 20.06
C ASN A 12 -23.89 -3.21 21.48
N LYS A 13 -22.70 -3.79 21.59
CA LYS A 13 -22.01 -4.10 22.84
C LYS A 13 -20.55 -3.71 22.74
N GLU A 14 -19.98 -3.34 23.88
CA GLU A 14 -18.57 -3.00 24.07
C GLU A 14 -17.79 -4.15 24.72
N ASN A 15 -18.49 -5.21 25.17
CA ASN A 15 -17.93 -6.41 25.78
C ASN A 15 -18.47 -7.65 25.07
N VAL A 16 -17.64 -8.69 24.95
CA VAL A 16 -17.98 -9.93 24.27
C VAL A 16 -17.41 -11.13 25.03
N LYS A 17 -18.21 -12.19 25.19
CA LYS A 17 -17.73 -13.46 25.72
C LYS A 17 -17.02 -14.27 24.65
N VAL A 18 -15.82 -14.70 24.96
CA VAL A 18 -14.99 -15.55 24.11
C VAL A 18 -14.33 -16.65 24.95
N PHE A 19 -13.69 -17.60 24.29
CA PHE A 19 -12.90 -18.62 24.93
C PHE A 19 -11.42 -18.22 24.96
N LYS A 20 -10.71 -18.60 26.01
CA LYS A 20 -9.29 -18.29 26.20
C LYS A 20 -8.55 -19.44 26.86
N THR A 21 -7.33 -19.71 26.38
CA THR A 21 -6.35 -20.61 27.00
C THR A 21 -4.95 -20.01 26.89
N ALA A 22 -3.98 -20.57 27.63
CA ALA A 22 -2.58 -20.22 27.48
C ALA A 22 -2.04 -20.68 26.11
N TYR A 23 -1.08 -19.96 25.55
CA TYR A 23 -0.46 -20.32 24.29
C TYR A 23 0.27 -21.66 24.40
N THR A 24 0.03 -22.53 23.41
CA THR A 24 0.72 -23.80 23.22
C THR A 24 1.01 -24.00 21.73
N ASP A 25 1.98 -24.86 21.41
CA ASP A 25 2.31 -25.23 20.02
C ASP A 25 1.18 -25.98 19.30
N LYS A 26 0.08 -26.31 20.02
CA LYS A 26 -1.11 -26.97 19.49
C LYS A 26 -2.04 -26.05 18.69
N LEU A 27 -1.75 -24.75 18.58
CA LEU A 27 -2.62 -23.79 17.86
C LEU A 27 -3.00 -24.26 16.43
N SER A 28 -2.05 -24.86 15.71
CA SER A 28 -2.31 -25.42 14.38
C SER A 28 -3.29 -26.59 14.42
N ASN A 29 -3.21 -27.44 15.45
CA ASN A 29 -4.13 -28.56 15.63
C ASN A 29 -5.54 -28.06 15.94
N TYR A 30 -5.67 -27.05 16.82
CA TYR A 30 -6.98 -26.45 17.11
C TYR A 30 -7.69 -25.91 15.87
N ARG A 31 -6.95 -25.27 14.96
CA ARG A 31 -7.50 -24.77 13.69
C ARG A 31 -7.98 -25.89 12.77
N ASN A 32 -7.34 -27.04 12.80
CA ASN A 32 -7.73 -28.19 11.97
C ASN A 32 -8.90 -28.97 12.58
N ASP A 33 -8.87 -29.17 13.90
CA ASP A 33 -9.84 -30.02 14.62
C ASP A 33 -11.16 -29.29 14.90
N TYR A 34 -11.15 -27.96 14.96
CA TYR A 34 -12.28 -27.12 15.32
C TYR A 34 -12.54 -26.03 14.26
N SER A 35 -12.86 -26.43 13.02
CA SER A 35 -13.10 -25.51 11.89
C SER A 35 -14.25 -24.51 12.11
N ASP A 36 -15.15 -24.81 13.04
CA ASP A 36 -16.27 -23.94 13.44
C ASP A 36 -15.80 -22.71 14.25
N TYR A 37 -14.54 -22.70 14.67
CA TYR A 37 -13.95 -21.68 15.51
C TYR A 37 -12.86 -20.91 14.78
N SER A 38 -12.80 -19.61 15.05
CA SER A 38 -11.62 -18.80 14.76
C SER A 38 -10.69 -18.82 15.95
N PHE A 39 -9.37 -18.85 15.69
CA PHE A 39 -8.33 -18.86 16.71
C PHE A 39 -7.31 -17.75 16.48
N TYR A 40 -7.19 -16.88 17.47
CA TYR A 40 -6.28 -15.74 17.45
C TYR A 40 -5.31 -15.80 18.63
N ARG A 41 -4.01 -15.76 18.32
CA ARG A 41 -2.97 -15.64 19.34
C ARG A 41 -2.71 -14.17 19.62
N PHE A 42 -2.78 -13.79 20.89
CA PHE A 42 -2.35 -12.49 21.36
C PHE A 42 -1.47 -12.69 22.59
N ASP A 43 -0.23 -12.19 22.53
CA ASP A 43 0.82 -12.46 23.50
C ASP A 43 1.00 -13.97 23.80
N ASN A 44 0.82 -14.35 25.07
CA ASN A 44 0.94 -15.71 25.58
C ASN A 44 -0.42 -16.41 25.72
N GLU A 45 -1.44 -15.94 24.99
CA GLU A 45 -2.81 -16.43 25.09
C GLU A 45 -3.36 -16.76 23.71
N ILE A 46 -4.26 -17.74 23.67
CA ILE A 46 -5.05 -18.10 22.49
C ILE A 46 -6.51 -17.78 22.81
N PHE A 47 -7.07 -16.87 22.03
CA PHE A 47 -8.49 -16.54 22.04
C PHE A 47 -9.20 -17.35 20.95
N ALA A 48 -10.42 -17.78 21.24
CA ALA A 48 -11.26 -18.48 20.30
C ALA A 48 -12.72 -18.04 20.40
N TRP A 49 -13.41 -18.03 19.25
CA TRP A 49 -14.83 -17.74 19.15
C TRP A 49 -15.41 -18.47 17.95
N ASN A 50 -16.71 -18.71 17.99
CA ASN A 50 -17.42 -19.42 16.94
C ASN A 50 -17.67 -18.52 15.72
N LEU A 51 -17.55 -19.11 14.53
CA LEU A 51 -17.83 -18.46 13.23
C LEU A 51 -19.30 -18.60 12.81
N TYR A 52 -20.01 -19.55 13.42
CA TYR A 52 -21.45 -19.79 13.27
C TYR A 52 -21.98 -20.48 14.53
N GLN A 53 -23.29 -20.71 14.60
CA GLN A 53 -23.87 -21.49 15.69
C GLN A 53 -23.37 -22.94 15.61
N THR A 54 -22.65 -23.39 16.65
CA THR A 54 -22.09 -24.74 16.71
C THR A 54 -22.41 -25.41 18.04
N GLN A 55 -22.49 -26.75 18.02
CA GLN A 55 -22.61 -27.60 19.21
C GLN A 55 -21.25 -28.23 19.60
N ILE A 56 -20.23 -28.09 18.76
CA ILE A 56 -18.89 -28.60 19.03
C ILE A 56 -18.31 -27.83 20.22
N LYS A 57 -17.85 -28.55 21.25
CA LYS A 57 -17.22 -27.93 22.42
C LYS A 57 -15.71 -27.90 22.25
N LEU A 58 -15.10 -26.76 22.57
CA LEU A 58 -13.65 -26.65 22.69
C LEU A 58 -13.11 -27.54 23.83
N PRO A 59 -11.81 -27.89 23.80
CA PRO A 59 -11.15 -28.61 24.87
C PRO A 59 -11.32 -27.95 26.25
N GLN A 60 -11.26 -28.73 27.32
CA GLN A 60 -11.47 -28.26 28.70
C GLN A 60 -10.51 -27.14 29.17
N GLU A 61 -9.34 -27.01 28.53
CA GLU A 61 -8.38 -25.94 28.83
C GLU A 61 -8.86 -24.54 28.39
N PHE A 62 -9.86 -24.46 27.51
CA PHE A 62 -10.46 -23.19 27.11
C PHE A 62 -11.52 -22.74 28.14
N ASN A 63 -11.25 -21.62 28.80
CA ASN A 63 -12.17 -20.99 29.72
C ASN A 63 -12.92 -19.84 29.05
N THR A 64 -14.19 -19.65 29.40
CA THR A 64 -14.94 -18.47 28.96
C THR A 64 -14.45 -17.23 29.70
N VAL A 65 -14.15 -16.17 28.95
CA VAL A 65 -13.74 -14.86 29.46
C VAL A 65 -14.57 -13.77 28.79
N VAL A 66 -14.74 -12.64 29.48
CA VAL A 66 -15.29 -11.43 28.89
C VAL A 66 -14.13 -10.54 28.51
N ILE A 67 -14.10 -10.08 27.25
CA ILE A 67 -13.16 -9.07 26.79
C ILE A 67 -13.92 -7.79 26.43
N SER A 68 -13.24 -6.65 26.54
CA SER A 68 -13.76 -5.34 26.21
C SER A 68 -13.08 -4.76 24.96
N LYS A 69 -13.82 -3.94 24.21
CA LYS A 69 -13.29 -3.18 23.07
C LYS A 69 -12.19 -2.21 23.50
N LYS A 70 -12.26 -1.67 24.72
CA LYS A 70 -11.30 -0.69 25.25
C LYS A 70 -9.97 -1.32 25.68
N GLU A 71 -10.01 -2.41 26.43
CA GLU A 71 -8.80 -3.02 27.02
C GLU A 71 -8.17 -4.07 26.10
N GLN A 72 -8.99 -4.84 25.37
CA GLN A 72 -8.54 -5.91 24.48
C GLN A 72 -8.88 -5.60 23.02
N THR A 73 -8.64 -4.35 22.61
CA THR A 73 -9.03 -3.82 21.28
C THR A 73 -8.52 -4.67 20.11
N LEU A 74 -7.31 -5.22 20.20
CA LEU A 74 -6.75 -6.04 19.13
C LEU A 74 -7.49 -7.37 18.94
N VAL A 75 -7.87 -8.02 20.04
CA VAL A 75 -8.70 -9.23 20.01
C VAL A 75 -10.11 -8.88 19.51
N PHE A 76 -10.70 -7.79 19.99
CA PHE A 76 -12.02 -7.33 19.57
C PHE A 76 -12.06 -6.98 18.08
N LYS A 77 -11.02 -6.29 17.58
CA LYS A 77 -10.82 -6.02 16.15
C LYS A 77 -10.75 -7.30 15.34
N GLU A 78 -10.06 -8.34 15.84
CA GLU A 78 -9.93 -9.60 15.12
C GLU A 78 -11.26 -10.34 15.03
N ILE A 79 -12.11 -10.28 16.07
CA ILE A 79 -13.47 -10.82 16.04
C ILE A 79 -14.28 -10.17 14.91
N LEU A 80 -14.25 -8.84 14.81
CA LEU A 80 -14.94 -8.10 13.75
C LEU A 80 -14.37 -8.42 12.35
N GLU A 81 -13.04 -8.48 12.22
CA GLU A 81 -12.37 -8.79 10.95
C GLU A 81 -12.75 -10.19 10.46
N GLN A 82 -12.65 -11.20 11.33
CA GLN A 82 -12.96 -12.57 10.95
C GLN A 82 -14.44 -12.79 10.67
N GLY A 83 -15.35 -12.09 11.38
CA GLY A 83 -16.78 -12.10 11.05
C GLY A 83 -17.04 -11.59 9.63
N ILE A 84 -16.44 -10.46 9.26
CA ILE A 84 -16.56 -9.87 7.92
C ILE A 84 -15.93 -10.76 6.84
N VAL A 85 -14.75 -11.33 7.10
CA VAL A 85 -14.10 -12.27 6.19
C VAL A 85 -14.97 -13.51 5.98
N HIS A 86 -15.51 -14.08 7.07
CA HIS A 86 -16.35 -15.26 7.01
C HIS A 86 -17.66 -15.01 6.26
N PHE A 87 -18.23 -13.81 6.37
CA PHE A 87 -19.37 -13.39 5.55
C PHE A 87 -19.06 -13.51 4.04
N PHE A 88 -17.89 -13.04 3.57
CA PHE A 88 -17.53 -13.17 2.15
C PHE A 88 -17.32 -14.63 1.74
N ILE A 89 -16.68 -15.43 2.60
CA ILE A 89 -16.46 -16.87 2.36
C ILE A 89 -17.80 -17.60 2.24
N SER A 90 -18.76 -17.34 3.15
CA SER A 90 -20.07 -18.00 3.15
C SER A 90 -20.92 -17.64 1.92
N LYS A 91 -20.64 -16.50 1.28
CA LYS A 91 -21.22 -16.08 0.00
C LYS A 91 -20.47 -16.59 -1.23
N ASN A 92 -19.53 -17.53 -1.06
CA ASN A 92 -18.66 -18.05 -2.12
C ASN A 92 -17.94 -16.95 -2.90
N GLN A 93 -17.60 -15.84 -2.24
CA GLN A 93 -16.78 -14.79 -2.85
C GLN A 93 -15.30 -15.17 -2.74
N ASP A 94 -14.54 -14.93 -3.80
CA ASP A 94 -13.09 -15.10 -3.77
C ASP A 94 -12.47 -13.95 -2.96
N ILE A 95 -12.04 -14.31 -1.75
CA ILE A 95 -11.42 -13.42 -0.77
C ILE A 95 -10.05 -13.97 -0.36
N TYR A 96 -9.05 -13.09 -0.32
CA TYR A 96 -7.72 -13.46 0.14
C TYR A 96 -7.05 -12.31 0.88
N ARG A 97 -6.14 -12.65 1.78
CA ARG A 97 -5.31 -11.66 2.46
C ARG A 97 -4.08 -11.35 1.62
N ARG A 98 -3.77 -10.07 1.44
CA ARG A 98 -2.55 -9.64 0.76
C ARG A 98 -1.33 -10.04 1.60
N LYS A 99 -0.32 -10.63 0.94
CA LYS A 99 0.90 -11.09 1.59
C LYS A 99 1.56 -9.96 2.39
N TYR A 100 1.95 -10.24 3.64
CA TYR A 100 2.59 -9.30 4.57
C TYR A 100 1.77 -8.03 4.86
N SER A 101 0.44 -8.11 4.80
CA SER A 101 -0.46 -6.97 5.04
C SER A 101 -1.69 -7.39 5.87
N SER A 102 -2.39 -6.43 6.46
CA SER A 102 -3.74 -6.59 7.05
C SER A 102 -4.87 -6.37 6.02
N ILE A 103 -4.53 -6.11 4.76
CA ILE A 103 -5.50 -5.86 3.71
C ILE A 103 -6.07 -7.18 3.19
N TRP A 104 -7.40 -7.26 3.19
CA TRP A 104 -8.19 -8.28 2.53
C TRP A 104 -8.65 -7.79 1.16
N CYS A 105 -8.56 -8.66 0.16
CA CYS A 105 -8.97 -8.41 -1.21
C CYS A 105 -10.16 -9.31 -1.54
N VAL A 106 -11.27 -8.73 -1.97
CA VAL A 106 -12.47 -9.44 -2.45
C VAL A 106 -12.64 -9.16 -3.94
N ASN A 107 -12.77 -10.19 -4.75
CA ASN A 107 -13.06 -10.01 -6.17
C ASN A 107 -14.52 -9.59 -6.38
N LEU A 108 -14.75 -8.42 -6.99
CA LEU A 108 -16.09 -7.93 -7.29
C LEU A 108 -16.57 -8.50 -8.63
N SER A 109 -16.85 -9.80 -8.65
CA SER A 109 -17.20 -10.55 -9.88
C SER A 109 -18.40 -9.99 -10.65
N ARG A 110 -19.32 -9.29 -9.97
CA ARG A 110 -20.51 -8.64 -10.55
C ARG A 110 -20.24 -7.25 -11.11
N ASP A 111 -19.13 -6.61 -10.74
CA ASP A 111 -18.78 -5.27 -11.23
C ASP A 111 -18.15 -5.39 -12.63
N ASN A 112 -18.38 -4.37 -13.47
CA ASN A 112 -17.84 -4.33 -14.82
C ASN A 112 -16.31 -4.25 -14.83
N LYS A 113 -15.68 -5.16 -15.57
CA LYS A 113 -14.25 -5.12 -15.89
C LYS A 113 -13.97 -3.98 -16.87
N ILE A 114 -12.80 -3.37 -16.73
CA ILE A 114 -12.32 -2.41 -17.72
C ILE A 114 -11.40 -3.15 -18.69
N LEU A 115 -11.77 -3.18 -19.96
CA LEU A 115 -11.02 -3.87 -21.00
C LEU A 115 -10.08 -2.89 -21.73
N LEU A 116 -8.90 -3.39 -22.02
CA LEU A 116 -7.84 -2.82 -22.86
C LEU A 116 -7.38 -3.93 -23.82
N ASN A 117 -6.67 -3.57 -24.90
CA ASN A 117 -6.18 -4.59 -25.82
C ASN A 117 -5.16 -5.49 -25.11
N GLY A 118 -5.46 -6.78 -24.99
CA GLY A 118 -4.62 -7.77 -24.29
C GLY A 118 -4.53 -7.64 -22.77
N LEU A 119 -5.35 -6.78 -22.15
CA LEU A 119 -5.32 -6.50 -20.72
C LEU A 119 -6.73 -6.26 -20.17
N SER A 120 -7.04 -6.87 -19.04
CA SER A 120 -8.25 -6.60 -18.28
C SER A 120 -7.90 -6.03 -16.91
N LEU A 121 -8.69 -5.07 -16.45
CA LEU A 121 -8.65 -4.56 -15.09
C LEU A 121 -9.88 -5.10 -14.37
N ASN A 122 -9.65 -6.07 -13.49
CA ASN A 122 -10.71 -6.76 -12.77
C ASN A 122 -11.01 -6.03 -11.46
N PRO A 123 -12.25 -5.60 -11.22
CA PRO A 123 -12.60 -4.85 -10.02
C PRO A 123 -12.45 -5.71 -8.77
N GLN A 124 -11.87 -5.11 -7.74
CA GLN A 124 -11.71 -5.69 -6.42
C GLN A 124 -12.13 -4.67 -5.36
N MET A 125 -12.57 -5.17 -4.22
CA MET A 125 -12.67 -4.40 -3.00
C MET A 125 -11.47 -4.75 -2.13
N GLU A 126 -10.75 -3.74 -1.67
CA GLU A 126 -9.77 -3.87 -0.61
C GLU A 126 -10.35 -3.30 0.68
N PHE A 127 -10.28 -4.07 1.76
CA PHE A 127 -10.63 -3.57 3.07
C PHE A 127 -9.62 -3.99 4.13
N GLN A 128 -9.57 -3.23 5.21
CA GLN A 128 -8.79 -3.52 6.41
C GLN A 128 -9.52 -2.98 7.61
N ILE A 129 -9.41 -3.67 8.74
CA ILE A 129 -9.94 -3.19 10.01
C ILE A 129 -8.77 -2.83 10.91
N ASN A 130 -8.75 -1.61 11.43
CA ASN A 130 -7.66 -1.15 12.28
C ASN A 130 -8.20 -0.40 13.49
N PRO A 131 -7.66 -0.66 14.70
CA PRO A 131 -7.89 0.21 15.83
C PRO A 131 -7.17 1.54 15.62
N LEU A 132 -7.86 2.62 15.95
CA LEU A 132 -7.34 3.98 15.99
C LEU A 132 -7.55 4.50 17.41
N TYR A 133 -6.58 5.25 17.92
CA TYR A 133 -6.71 5.89 19.22
C TYR A 133 -7.11 7.35 19.05
N SER A 134 -8.24 7.74 19.62
CA SER A 134 -8.67 9.13 19.71
C SER A 134 -8.03 9.80 20.92
N THR A 135 -7.13 10.75 20.67
CA THR A 135 -6.58 11.60 21.73
C THR A 135 -7.58 12.60 22.28
N GLN A 136 -8.67 12.88 21.55
CA GLN A 136 -9.72 13.81 22.00
C GLN A 136 -10.67 13.18 23.01
N GLN A 137 -11.02 11.91 22.79
CA GLN A 137 -11.98 11.17 23.62
C GLN A 137 -11.31 10.17 24.56
N ASP A 138 -9.97 10.03 24.49
CA ASP A 138 -9.20 9.00 25.20
C ASP A 138 -9.82 7.60 25.00
N SER A 139 -10.11 7.28 23.74
CA SER A 139 -10.88 6.09 23.38
C SER A 139 -10.31 5.36 22.18
N GLN A 140 -10.56 4.04 22.14
CA GLN A 140 -10.22 3.18 21.03
C GLN A 140 -11.39 3.14 20.05
N VAL A 141 -11.12 3.49 18.80
CA VAL A 141 -12.07 3.50 17.68
C VAL A 141 -11.66 2.40 16.73
N ILE A 142 -12.48 1.35 16.58
CA ILE A 142 -12.21 0.32 15.58
C ILE A 142 -12.78 0.82 14.25
N SER A 143 -11.90 0.97 13.27
CA SER A 143 -12.24 1.54 11.97
C SER A 143 -12.14 0.50 10.86
N ILE A 144 -12.97 0.64 9.84
CA ILE A 144 -12.85 -0.06 8.56
C ILE A 144 -12.40 0.94 7.49
N SER A 145 -11.31 0.61 6.79
CA SER A 145 -10.95 1.30 5.54
C SER A 145 -11.40 0.43 4.37
N ILE A 146 -12.11 1.02 3.41
CA ILE A 146 -12.58 0.30 2.21
C ILE A 146 -12.18 1.12 0.98
N ARG A 147 -11.73 0.44 -0.07
CA ARG A 147 -11.55 1.07 -1.38
C ARG A 147 -11.82 0.08 -2.51
N LYS A 148 -12.25 0.61 -3.65
CA LYS A 148 -12.29 -0.13 -4.90
C LYS A 148 -10.92 -0.06 -5.57
N THR A 149 -10.37 -1.20 -5.92
CA THR A 149 -9.14 -1.30 -6.72
C THR A 149 -9.40 -2.14 -7.95
N TYR A 150 -8.40 -2.22 -8.83
CA TYR A 150 -8.46 -3.04 -10.03
C TYR A 150 -7.21 -3.89 -10.15
N LYS A 151 -7.40 -5.20 -10.22
CA LYS A 151 -6.33 -6.17 -10.47
C LYS A 151 -6.11 -6.31 -11.98
N PRO A 152 -4.94 -5.90 -12.50
CA PRO A 152 -4.62 -6.10 -13.90
C PRO A 152 -4.32 -7.57 -14.19
N VAL A 153 -4.87 -8.09 -15.28
CA VAL A 153 -4.67 -9.46 -15.75
C VAL A 153 -4.53 -9.44 -17.28
N PHE A 154 -3.44 -10.01 -17.80
CA PHE A 154 -3.27 -10.20 -19.23
C PHE A 154 -4.39 -11.08 -19.79
N THR A 155 -4.98 -10.67 -20.90
CA THR A 155 -6.02 -11.46 -21.60
C THR A 155 -5.47 -12.15 -22.83
N PHE A 156 -4.29 -11.76 -23.31
CA PHE A 156 -3.61 -12.48 -24.37
C PHE A 156 -3.11 -13.84 -23.89
N SER A 157 -3.37 -14.84 -24.71
CA SER A 157 -2.69 -16.14 -24.73
C SER A 157 -1.26 -16.00 -25.24
N ASP A 158 -0.43 -17.02 -24.99
CA ASP A 158 0.94 -17.09 -25.51
C ASP A 158 1.00 -16.99 -27.04
N SER A 159 0.01 -17.53 -27.75
CA SER A 159 -0.14 -17.38 -29.20
C SER A 159 -0.41 -15.93 -29.60
N GLU A 160 -1.29 -15.24 -28.88
CA GLU A 160 -1.62 -13.84 -29.18
C GLU A 160 -0.44 -12.91 -28.92
N PHE A 161 0.37 -13.15 -27.87
CA PHE A 161 1.61 -12.41 -27.68
C PHE A 161 2.55 -12.53 -28.89
N LYS A 162 2.71 -13.74 -29.44
CA LYS A 162 3.54 -13.98 -30.65
C LYS A 162 2.96 -13.29 -31.89
N THR A 163 1.66 -13.44 -32.14
CA THR A 163 0.99 -12.81 -33.29
C THR A 163 1.06 -11.29 -33.24
N ASN A 164 1.07 -10.70 -32.03
CA ASN A 164 1.24 -9.27 -31.83
C ASN A 164 2.72 -8.82 -31.77
N ASN A 165 3.68 -9.70 -32.08
CA ASN A 165 5.13 -9.43 -32.02
C ASN A 165 5.62 -8.92 -30.66
N ILE A 166 5.06 -9.43 -29.57
CA ILE A 166 5.44 -9.08 -28.19
C ILE A 166 6.34 -10.18 -27.63
N ASP A 167 7.61 -9.86 -27.38
CA ASP A 167 8.55 -10.78 -26.75
C ASP A 167 8.38 -10.82 -25.23
N THR A 168 7.91 -11.96 -24.72
CA THR A 168 7.63 -12.20 -23.30
C THR A 168 8.68 -13.09 -22.61
N ARG A 169 9.78 -13.47 -23.29
CA ARG A 169 10.78 -14.43 -22.74
C ARG A 169 11.38 -13.98 -21.42
N ASN A 170 11.62 -12.68 -21.27
CA ASN A 170 12.25 -12.09 -20.08
C ASN A 170 11.22 -11.50 -19.10
N TRP A 171 9.95 -11.87 -19.21
CA TRP A 171 8.89 -11.33 -18.37
C TRP A 171 8.71 -12.14 -17.09
N ASP A 172 8.35 -11.44 -16.02
CA ASP A 172 8.13 -12.05 -14.72
C ASP A 172 6.91 -12.99 -14.75
N LYS A 173 7.04 -14.14 -14.10
CA LYS A 173 5.99 -15.15 -13.97
C LYS A 173 5.73 -15.48 -12.50
N ASN A 174 4.56 -16.05 -12.22
CA ASN A 174 4.26 -16.62 -10.91
C ASN A 174 4.76 -18.07 -10.80
N ASP A 175 4.61 -18.66 -9.61
CA ASP A 175 4.99 -20.05 -9.32
C ASP A 175 4.25 -21.11 -10.19
N LYS A 176 3.21 -20.69 -10.93
CA LYS A 176 2.46 -21.53 -11.89
C LYS A 176 2.90 -21.28 -13.34
N GLU A 177 4.03 -20.63 -13.55
CA GLU A 177 4.58 -20.27 -14.86
C GLU A 177 3.71 -19.30 -15.68
N GLN A 178 2.75 -18.61 -15.05
CA GLN A 178 1.88 -17.65 -15.71
C GLN A 178 2.46 -16.23 -15.63
N LEU A 179 2.39 -15.49 -16.73
CA LEU A 179 2.81 -14.09 -16.77
C LEU A 179 2.05 -13.24 -15.74
N ILE A 180 2.78 -12.45 -14.96
CA ILE A 180 2.19 -11.52 -13.99
C ILE A 180 2.32 -10.08 -14.45
N PHE A 181 1.38 -9.23 -14.05
CA PHE A 181 1.42 -7.81 -14.38
C PHE A 181 2.34 -7.03 -13.41
N SER A 182 3.63 -7.39 -13.40
CA SER A 182 4.66 -6.71 -12.61
C SER A 182 4.94 -5.31 -13.16
N SER A 183 5.67 -4.47 -12.41
CA SER A 183 6.07 -3.13 -12.89
C SER A 183 6.88 -3.18 -14.18
N LYS A 184 7.75 -4.19 -14.34
CA LYS A 184 8.55 -4.44 -15.53
C LYS A 184 7.66 -4.87 -16.70
N ASN A 185 6.88 -5.94 -16.51
CA ASN A 185 6.01 -6.48 -17.54
C ASN A 185 4.96 -5.46 -17.99
N ARG A 186 4.40 -4.68 -17.05
CA ARG A 186 3.48 -3.58 -17.35
C ARG A 186 4.10 -2.59 -18.32
N LYS A 187 5.33 -2.11 -18.04
CA LYS A 187 6.00 -1.14 -18.91
C LYS A 187 6.22 -1.74 -20.30
N CYS A 188 6.83 -2.92 -20.37
CA CYS A 188 7.09 -3.61 -21.64
C CYS A 188 5.80 -3.84 -22.45
N PHE A 189 4.72 -4.28 -21.80
CA PHE A 189 3.44 -4.53 -22.46
C PHE A 189 2.77 -3.24 -22.96
N LEU A 190 2.71 -2.21 -22.12
CA LEU A 190 2.05 -0.95 -22.48
C LEU A 190 2.81 -0.21 -23.59
N ASP A 191 4.14 -0.30 -23.60
CA ASP A 191 4.99 0.23 -24.66
C ASP A 191 4.78 -0.57 -25.96
N ALA A 192 4.84 -1.91 -25.90
CA ALA A 192 4.67 -2.78 -27.07
C ALA A 192 3.27 -2.70 -27.71
N THR A 193 2.24 -2.42 -26.90
CA THR A 193 0.86 -2.26 -27.40
C THR A 193 0.48 -0.81 -27.67
N ASN A 194 1.37 0.16 -27.44
CA ASN A 194 1.13 1.60 -27.56
C ASN A 194 -0.12 2.07 -26.76
N GLN A 195 -0.28 1.56 -25.54
CA GLN A 195 -1.43 1.83 -24.66
C GLN A 195 -1.07 2.56 -23.35
N ALA A 196 0.18 3.00 -23.19
CA ALA A 196 0.65 3.65 -21.96
C ALA A 196 -0.23 4.85 -21.55
N ASP A 197 -0.52 5.76 -22.48
CA ASP A 197 -1.33 6.96 -22.22
C ASP A 197 -2.79 6.62 -21.91
N VAL A 198 -3.37 5.67 -22.64
CA VAL A 198 -4.75 5.20 -22.44
C VAL A 198 -4.89 4.57 -21.05
N TYR A 199 -3.94 3.70 -20.69
CA TYR A 199 -3.88 3.09 -19.37
C TYR A 199 -3.76 4.14 -18.28
N GLN A 200 -2.80 5.07 -18.40
CA GLN A 200 -2.56 6.11 -17.40
C GLN A 200 -3.78 7.02 -17.23
N LYS A 201 -4.45 7.40 -18.32
CA LYS A 201 -5.69 8.18 -18.28
C LYS A 201 -6.80 7.43 -17.54
N LYS A 202 -7.01 6.14 -17.84
CA LYS A 202 -8.01 5.31 -17.13
C LYS A 202 -7.70 5.19 -15.64
N ILE A 203 -6.45 4.89 -15.28
CA ILE A 203 -6.02 4.78 -13.87
C ILE A 203 -6.20 6.11 -13.14
N SER A 204 -5.84 7.23 -13.76
CA SER A 204 -6.01 8.57 -13.16
C SER A 204 -7.48 8.95 -12.98
N GLN A 205 -8.37 8.51 -13.88
CA GLN A 205 -9.81 8.68 -13.73
C GLN A 205 -10.39 7.81 -12.61
N ILE A 206 -9.88 6.59 -12.42
CA ILE A 206 -10.36 5.70 -11.36
C ILE A 206 -9.94 6.22 -9.98
N TYR A 207 -8.67 6.60 -9.82
CA TYR A 207 -8.07 6.98 -8.53
C TYR A 207 -8.01 8.49 -8.32
N ASN A 208 -8.96 9.24 -8.89
CA ASN A 208 -9.13 10.63 -8.51
C ASN A 208 -9.96 10.71 -7.23
N LEU A 209 -9.68 11.69 -6.36
CA LEU A 209 -10.27 11.81 -5.02
C LEU A 209 -11.81 11.80 -5.03
N GLN A 210 -12.44 12.44 -6.01
CA GLN A 210 -13.91 12.49 -6.09
C GLN A 210 -14.50 11.11 -6.38
N GLN A 211 -13.87 10.37 -7.30
CA GLN A 211 -14.31 9.02 -7.66
C GLN A 211 -14.00 8.02 -6.54
N GLU A 212 -12.85 8.15 -5.87
CA GLU A 212 -12.51 7.31 -4.72
C GLU A 212 -13.53 7.46 -3.60
N TYR A 213 -13.88 8.70 -3.24
CA TYR A 213 -14.90 8.95 -2.22
C TYR A 213 -16.28 8.39 -2.63
N LYS A 214 -16.67 8.58 -3.88
CA LYS A 214 -17.94 8.03 -4.41
C LYS A 214 -17.99 6.50 -4.29
N GLU A 215 -16.92 5.81 -4.68
CA GLU A 215 -16.86 4.35 -4.57
C GLU A 215 -16.78 3.90 -3.12
N PHE A 216 -16.09 4.63 -2.24
CA PHE A 216 -16.08 4.37 -0.81
C PHE A 216 -17.49 4.42 -0.21
N SER A 217 -18.25 5.51 -0.43
CA SER A 217 -19.63 5.63 0.04
C SER A 217 -20.51 4.51 -0.51
N ARG A 218 -20.44 4.23 -1.82
CA ARG A 218 -21.21 3.15 -2.46
C ARG A 218 -20.91 1.78 -1.84
N LEU A 219 -19.63 1.46 -1.62
CA LEU A 219 -19.24 0.18 -1.05
C LEU A 219 -19.70 0.06 0.42
N LEU A 220 -19.62 1.14 1.20
CA LEU A 220 -20.06 1.13 2.58
C LEU A 220 -21.58 0.99 2.70
N GLU A 221 -22.36 1.73 1.90
CA GLU A 221 -23.82 1.60 1.81
C GLU A 221 -24.22 0.18 1.39
N ALA A 222 -23.54 -0.38 0.37
CA ALA A 222 -23.77 -1.76 -0.02
C ALA A 222 -23.49 -2.72 1.14
N PHE A 223 -22.45 -2.48 1.93
CA PHE A 223 -22.08 -3.32 3.06
C PHE A 223 -23.06 -3.19 4.25
N GLN A 224 -23.64 -2.00 4.48
CA GLN A 224 -24.69 -1.78 5.48
C GLN A 224 -25.91 -2.70 5.27
N HIS A 225 -26.28 -2.98 4.02
CA HIS A 225 -27.41 -3.87 3.71
C HIS A 225 -27.21 -5.33 4.14
N TYR A 226 -25.96 -5.76 4.36
CA TYR A 226 -25.62 -7.13 4.71
C TYR A 226 -25.20 -7.31 6.17
N LEU A 227 -25.31 -6.26 7.01
CA LEU A 227 -24.86 -6.32 8.41
C LEU A 227 -25.52 -7.44 9.22
N SER A 228 -26.81 -7.69 8.99
CA SER A 228 -27.57 -8.76 9.66
C SER A 228 -27.13 -10.17 9.26
N GLU A 229 -26.37 -10.31 8.18
CA GLU A 229 -25.85 -11.59 7.70
C GLU A 229 -24.44 -11.90 8.23
N ILE A 230 -23.80 -10.93 8.89
CA ILE A 230 -22.48 -11.11 9.49
C ILE A 230 -22.66 -11.78 10.86
N PHE A 231 -22.19 -13.02 10.98
CA PHE A 231 -22.18 -13.73 12.24
C PHE A 231 -21.02 -13.26 13.13
N LEU A 232 -21.33 -12.94 14.39
CA LEU A 232 -20.36 -12.58 15.43
C LEU A 232 -20.76 -13.29 16.74
N PRO A 233 -19.80 -13.58 17.64
CA PRO A 233 -20.06 -14.32 18.87
C PRO A 233 -20.86 -13.51 19.91
N ASP A 234 -21.48 -14.20 20.87
CA ASP A 234 -22.13 -13.60 22.06
C ASP A 234 -23.16 -12.50 21.73
N ASP A 235 -23.95 -12.71 20.68
CA ASP A 235 -24.95 -11.77 20.14
C ASP A 235 -24.38 -10.36 19.87
N LEU A 236 -23.08 -10.26 19.63
CA LEU A 236 -22.45 -9.05 19.11
C LEU A 236 -23.02 -8.80 17.71
N ILE A 237 -23.40 -7.56 17.42
CA ILE A 237 -23.78 -7.15 16.07
C ILE A 237 -23.09 -5.83 15.73
N ILE A 238 -22.73 -5.68 14.46
CA ILE A 238 -22.37 -4.38 13.90
C ILE A 238 -23.68 -3.63 13.63
N THR A 239 -23.86 -2.49 14.29
CA THR A 239 -25.09 -1.71 14.20
C THR A 239 -25.02 -0.69 13.07
N ASP A 240 -23.84 -0.12 12.81
CA ASP A 240 -23.65 0.89 11.77
C ASP A 240 -22.17 1.09 11.43
N PHE A 241 -21.92 1.84 10.36
CA PHE A 241 -20.62 2.43 10.05
C PHE A 241 -20.71 3.95 10.13
N TYR A 242 -20.09 4.54 11.16
CA TYR A 242 -20.12 5.97 11.35
C TYR A 242 -19.03 6.67 10.52
N PHE A 243 -19.46 7.53 9.59
CA PHE A 243 -18.56 8.27 8.70
C PHE A 243 -17.69 9.27 9.47
N SER A 244 -16.38 9.07 9.39
CA SER A 244 -15.40 9.98 9.94
C SER A 244 -14.92 10.97 8.87
N ASN A 245 -15.76 11.93 8.49
CA ASN A 245 -15.23 13.15 7.87
C ASN A 245 -14.29 13.82 8.87
N LEU A 246 -13.16 14.36 8.41
CA LEU A 246 -12.28 15.16 9.26
C LEU A 246 -12.60 16.66 9.10
N PRO A 247 -12.60 17.42 10.20
CA PRO A 247 -12.53 16.97 11.59
C PRO A 247 -13.85 16.35 12.10
N ASN A 248 -13.77 15.53 13.14
CA ASN A 248 -14.93 15.00 13.88
C ASN A 248 -14.66 14.91 15.39
N LEU A 249 -15.61 14.33 16.14
CA LEU A 249 -15.53 14.15 17.59
C LEU A 249 -14.27 13.42 18.07
N TYR A 250 -13.76 12.50 17.26
CA TYR A 250 -12.58 11.68 17.59
C TYR A 250 -11.28 12.29 17.06
N PHE A 251 -11.30 12.93 15.90
CA PHE A 251 -10.08 13.37 15.19
C PHE A 251 -10.15 14.83 14.74
N LYS A 252 -9.12 15.60 15.11
CA LYS A 252 -8.94 17.01 14.73
C LYS A 252 -8.06 17.10 13.50
N ASP A 253 -8.33 18.06 12.64
CA ASP A 253 -7.40 18.50 11.62
C ASP A 253 -6.36 19.43 12.25
N ILE A 254 -5.09 19.02 12.21
CA ILE A 254 -3.98 19.87 12.64
C ILE A 254 -3.33 20.41 11.37
N LEU A 255 -3.36 21.72 11.21
CA LEU A 255 -2.62 22.38 10.14
C LEU A 255 -1.14 22.41 10.52
N ILE A 256 -0.33 21.60 9.83
CA ILE A 256 1.12 21.65 9.94
C ILE A 256 1.63 22.68 8.94
N ASN A 257 2.28 23.74 9.43
CA ASN A 257 2.89 24.74 8.59
C ASN A 257 3.97 24.11 7.71
N LYS A 258 4.11 24.61 6.48
CA LYS A 258 5.23 24.20 5.61
C LYS A 258 6.55 24.43 6.35
N PRO A 259 7.50 23.48 6.32
CA PRO A 259 8.79 23.68 6.94
C PRO A 259 9.50 24.87 6.28
N ASN A 260 10.17 25.67 7.09
CA ASN A 260 11.01 26.76 6.61
C ASN A 260 12.39 26.20 6.22
N TYR A 261 12.87 26.56 5.04
CA TYR A 261 14.25 26.33 4.66
C TYR A 261 15.12 27.44 5.24
N TYR A 262 16.19 27.03 5.91
CA TYR A 262 17.21 27.93 6.42
C TYR A 262 18.45 27.87 5.55
N PHE A 263 18.94 29.05 5.21
CA PHE A 263 20.11 29.29 4.37
C PHE A 263 21.21 29.95 5.20
N LEU A 264 22.32 30.33 4.55
CA LEU A 264 23.45 30.96 5.22
C LEU A 264 23.00 32.07 6.19
N ASN A 265 23.54 32.04 7.41
CA ASN A 265 23.21 32.96 8.50
C ASN A 265 21.72 32.95 8.92
N ASN A 266 21.10 31.76 8.94
CA ASN A 266 19.69 31.56 9.31
C ASN A 266 18.70 32.36 8.46
N ARG A 267 19.09 32.76 7.25
CA ARG A 267 18.17 33.44 6.32
C ARG A 267 17.07 32.49 5.88
N THR A 268 15.86 33.00 5.74
CA THR A 268 14.71 32.28 5.23
C THR A 268 14.14 33.02 4.01
N GLY A 269 13.40 32.31 3.17
CA GLY A 269 12.78 32.89 1.98
C GLY A 269 11.46 32.21 1.62
N SER A 270 10.68 32.86 0.75
CA SER A 270 9.45 32.32 0.17
C SER A 270 9.64 31.95 -1.31
N GLY A 271 8.92 30.94 -1.81
CA GLY A 271 9.05 30.46 -3.20
C GLY A 271 9.82 29.15 -3.39
N TYR A 272 10.29 28.91 -4.62
CA TYR A 272 10.94 27.64 -5.00
C TYR A 272 12.34 27.50 -4.39
N TYR A 273 12.63 26.33 -3.82
CA TYR A 273 13.91 26.02 -3.15
C TYR A 273 15.13 26.37 -4.00
N ASN A 274 15.17 25.99 -5.28
CA ASN A 274 16.32 26.25 -6.14
C ASN A 274 16.59 27.76 -6.35
N LYS A 275 15.53 28.57 -6.40
CA LYS A 275 15.66 30.03 -6.51
C LYS A 275 16.25 30.61 -5.21
N GLN A 276 15.73 30.14 -4.07
CA GLN A 276 16.21 30.56 -2.76
C GLN A 276 17.66 30.13 -2.50
N LEU A 277 18.03 28.92 -2.92
CA LEU A 277 19.41 28.41 -2.82
C LEU A 277 20.39 29.34 -3.55
N LYS A 278 20.02 29.79 -4.75
CA LYS A 278 20.78 30.75 -5.54
C LYS A 278 20.85 32.15 -4.88
N GLU A 279 19.74 32.66 -4.37
CA GLU A 279 19.66 34.04 -3.85
C GLU A 279 20.20 34.18 -2.42
N LEU A 280 19.92 33.20 -1.56
CA LEU A 280 20.20 33.25 -0.12
C LEU A 280 21.46 32.49 0.28
N LYS A 281 22.04 31.71 -0.65
CA LYS A 281 23.27 30.90 -0.51
C LYS A 281 23.13 29.73 0.49
N PRO A 282 23.68 28.54 0.18
CA PRO A 282 23.66 27.43 1.13
C PRO A 282 24.51 27.70 2.37
N TYR A 283 24.27 26.97 3.47
CA TYR A 283 25.14 27.02 4.65
C TYR A 283 26.60 26.68 4.34
N SER A 284 26.83 25.80 3.36
CA SER A 284 28.17 25.44 2.91
C SER A 284 28.86 26.53 2.08
N PHE A 285 28.20 27.66 1.81
CA PHE A 285 28.74 28.73 0.97
C PHE A 285 30.12 29.20 1.42
N SER A 286 30.32 29.44 2.71
CA SER A 286 31.61 29.90 3.26
C SER A 286 32.72 28.86 3.08
N ILE A 287 32.37 27.58 3.00
CA ILE A 287 33.30 26.49 2.74
C ILE A 287 33.69 26.50 1.25
N PHE A 288 32.74 26.72 0.35
CA PHE A 288 32.98 26.65 -1.10
C PHE A 288 33.55 27.93 -1.73
N GLU A 289 33.26 29.12 -1.19
CA GLU A 289 33.64 30.39 -1.82
C GLU A 289 35.16 30.59 -1.91
N HIS A 290 35.89 30.16 -0.89
CA HIS A 290 37.33 30.42 -0.76
C HIS A 290 38.23 29.23 -1.14
N ASN A 291 37.65 28.06 -1.35
CA ASN A 291 38.41 26.83 -1.60
C ASN A 291 38.39 26.44 -3.07
N LYS A 292 39.50 25.86 -3.54
CA LYS A 292 39.58 25.24 -4.86
C LYS A 292 39.24 23.76 -4.72
N TYR A 293 38.29 23.28 -5.52
CA TYR A 293 37.90 21.87 -5.54
C TYR A 293 38.25 21.24 -6.89
N LYS A 294 38.75 20.01 -6.82
CA LYS A 294 38.98 19.16 -8.00
C LYS A 294 38.00 18.00 -7.99
N ILE A 295 37.35 17.77 -9.12
CA ILE A 295 36.42 16.66 -9.31
C ILE A 295 36.94 15.81 -10.47
N ALA A 296 37.29 14.57 -10.19
CA ALA A 296 37.64 13.60 -11.23
C ALA A 296 36.36 12.90 -11.72
N VAL A 297 36.14 12.89 -13.04
CA VAL A 297 35.02 12.21 -13.70
C VAL A 297 35.56 11.12 -14.60
N PHE A 298 35.22 9.87 -14.30
CA PHE A 298 35.64 8.71 -15.08
C PHE A 298 34.54 8.33 -16.07
N THR A 299 34.87 8.25 -17.37
CA THR A 299 33.93 7.80 -18.40
C THR A 299 34.57 6.77 -19.32
N PRO A 300 33.81 5.73 -19.75
CA PRO A 300 34.25 4.94 -20.89
C PRO A 300 34.27 5.81 -22.16
N SER A 301 35.21 5.53 -23.07
CA SER A 301 35.38 6.27 -24.34
C SER A 301 34.07 6.40 -25.14
N ARG A 302 33.28 5.33 -25.21
CA ARG A 302 31.95 5.32 -25.89
C ARG A 302 30.94 6.37 -25.38
N ASN A 303 31.11 6.88 -24.16
CA ASN A 303 30.17 7.81 -23.51
C ASN A 303 30.77 9.22 -23.34
N GLU A 304 31.91 9.53 -23.97
CA GLU A 304 32.58 10.83 -23.82
C GLU A 304 31.65 12.01 -24.13
N GLY A 305 30.90 11.93 -25.25
CA GLY A 305 30.00 12.99 -25.68
C GLY A 305 28.86 13.28 -24.70
N SER A 306 28.23 12.24 -24.15
CA SER A 306 27.16 12.40 -23.14
C SER A 306 27.71 12.88 -21.80
N THR A 307 28.92 12.44 -21.43
CA THR A 307 29.63 12.89 -20.23
C THR A 307 30.04 14.36 -20.32
N GLY A 308 30.46 14.84 -21.49
CA GLY A 308 30.76 16.26 -21.69
C GLY A 308 29.56 17.16 -21.42
N SER A 309 28.37 16.77 -21.90
CA SER A 309 27.11 17.48 -21.61
C SER A 309 26.79 17.48 -20.12
N PHE A 310 26.96 16.34 -19.45
CA PHE A 310 26.79 16.22 -18.00
C PHE A 310 27.74 17.14 -17.22
N ILE A 311 29.04 17.15 -17.56
CA ILE A 311 30.05 17.99 -16.91
C ILE A 311 29.70 19.47 -17.03
N LYS A 312 29.24 19.90 -18.21
CA LYS A 312 28.80 21.28 -18.42
C LYS A 312 27.64 21.65 -17.49
N HIS A 313 26.61 20.80 -17.41
CA HIS A 313 25.47 21.01 -16.52
C HIS A 313 25.87 20.99 -15.04
N LEU A 314 26.76 20.06 -14.65
CA LEU A 314 27.27 19.97 -13.29
C LEU A 314 28.00 21.24 -12.90
N LYS A 315 28.91 21.73 -13.76
CA LYS A 315 29.68 22.96 -13.53
C LYS A 315 28.77 24.16 -13.41
N GLU A 316 27.77 24.28 -14.29
CA GLU A 316 26.79 25.36 -14.24
C GLU A 316 25.95 25.33 -12.97
N ASN A 317 25.51 24.14 -12.53
CA ASN A 317 24.72 23.97 -11.32
C ASN A 317 25.53 24.30 -10.06
N LEU A 318 26.76 23.79 -9.94
CA LEU A 318 27.67 24.08 -8.83
C LEU A 318 27.99 25.57 -8.74
N LYS A 319 28.23 26.21 -9.88
CA LYS A 319 28.46 27.65 -9.93
C LYS A 319 27.22 28.46 -9.55
N THR A 320 26.07 28.11 -10.13
CA THR A 320 24.87 28.95 -10.07
C THR A 320 24.11 28.79 -8.76
N ASN A 321 24.01 27.56 -8.24
CA ASN A 321 23.21 27.26 -7.06
C ASN A 321 24.06 27.18 -5.79
N PHE A 322 25.28 26.64 -5.89
CA PHE A 322 26.16 26.49 -4.72
C PHE A 322 27.23 27.58 -4.62
N HIS A 323 27.29 28.49 -5.60
CA HIS A 323 28.27 29.58 -5.69
C HIS A 323 29.72 29.09 -5.63
N ALA A 324 29.95 27.83 -6.02
CA ALA A 324 31.25 27.22 -6.04
C ALA A 324 31.95 27.59 -7.36
N ASN A 325 32.56 28.77 -7.39
CA ASN A 325 33.16 29.34 -8.60
C ASN A 325 34.51 28.70 -8.96
N ASN A 326 35.20 28.11 -7.98
CA ASN A 326 36.57 27.61 -8.13
C ASN A 326 36.62 26.07 -8.20
N ILE A 327 35.92 25.51 -9.21
CA ILE A 327 35.87 24.06 -9.46
C ILE A 327 36.61 23.73 -10.76
N GLU A 328 37.57 22.82 -10.64
CA GLU A 328 38.27 22.15 -11.72
C GLU A 328 37.68 20.74 -11.87
N ILE A 329 37.30 20.38 -13.10
CA ILE A 329 36.75 19.06 -13.41
C ILE A 329 37.68 18.38 -14.39
N ASP A 330 38.28 17.28 -13.97
CA ASP A 330 39.19 16.47 -14.76
C ASP A 330 38.41 15.29 -15.35
N LEU A 331 38.35 15.21 -16.68
CA LEU A 331 37.74 14.10 -17.38
C LEU A 331 38.78 13.02 -17.64
N ILE A 332 38.58 11.85 -17.05
CA ILE A 332 39.44 10.68 -17.21
C ILE A 332 38.69 9.67 -18.07
N ILE A 333 39.20 9.46 -19.27
CA ILE A 333 38.63 8.54 -20.24
C ILE A 333 39.33 7.19 -20.10
N PHE A 334 38.56 6.12 -20.01
CA PHE A 334 39.09 4.76 -20.01
C PHE A 334 38.49 3.95 -21.17
N GLU A 335 39.31 3.09 -21.75
CA GLU A 335 38.85 2.03 -22.63
C GLU A 335 38.18 0.97 -21.76
N ARG A 336 36.94 0.61 -22.10
CA ARG A 336 36.26 -0.47 -21.40
C ARG A 336 36.86 -1.77 -21.93
N ASP A 337 37.43 -2.58 -21.04
CA ASP A 337 37.93 -3.90 -21.43
C ASP A 337 36.77 -4.77 -21.93
N THR A 338 36.74 -5.01 -23.24
CA THR A 338 35.69 -5.80 -23.90
C THR A 338 35.73 -7.28 -23.49
N SER A 339 36.81 -7.74 -22.85
CA SER A 339 36.89 -9.09 -22.28
C SER A 339 35.94 -9.30 -21.08
N LEU A 340 35.50 -8.21 -20.42
CA LEU A 340 34.55 -8.27 -19.30
C LEU A 340 33.08 -8.27 -19.74
N ASP A 341 32.76 -7.92 -21.00
CA ASP A 341 31.37 -7.96 -21.49
C ASP A 341 30.92 -9.40 -21.81
N PHE A 342 31.85 -10.38 -21.90
CA PHE A 342 31.57 -11.82 -22.09
C PHE A 342 30.98 -12.54 -20.86
N THR A 343 30.90 -11.91 -19.69
CA THR A 343 30.31 -12.53 -18.48
C THR A 343 28.82 -12.25 -18.29
N LYS A 344 28.15 -11.60 -19.26
CA LYS A 344 26.69 -11.39 -19.21
C LYS A 344 25.86 -12.40 -20.00
N ASP A 345 26.48 -13.21 -20.86
CA ASP A 345 25.78 -14.24 -21.64
C ASP A 345 25.88 -15.65 -21.01
N LEU A 346 26.25 -15.73 -19.73
CA LEU A 346 26.37 -16.97 -18.95
C LEU A 346 25.77 -16.83 -17.53
N VAL A 347 24.53 -16.35 -17.40
CA VAL A 347 23.63 -16.67 -16.25
C VAL A 347 22.18 -16.69 -16.72
#